data_AF-A0A1C5Z1C2-F1
#
_entry.id   AF-A0A1C5Z1C2-F1
#
_cell.length_a   1.000
_cell.length_b   1.000
_cell.length_c   1.000
_cell.angle_alpha   90.00
_cell.angle_beta   90.00
_cell.angle_gamma   90.00
#
_symmetry.space_group_name_H-M   'P 1'
#
loop_
_entity.id
_entity.type
_entity.pdbx_description
1 polymer ?
#
loop_
_entity_poly.entity_id
_entity_poly.type
_entity_poly.pdbx_seq_one_letter_code
_entity_poly.pdbx_strand_id
1 'polypeptide(L)'
;MKIEEIDNCDDLDDIKVFAILVTDVPSKYVAQAKKIDGKYYKEDCFGIEISYHADEDKYVISSEYDKQLYYVDFNGNWHWLDYTFTQAEKDAAIELCKKDLQKEA
;
A
#
# COMPACT_ATOMS: atom_id res chain seq x y z
N MET A 1 -0.99 -11.98 -2.14
CA MET A 1 -0.42 -11.24 -1.00
C MET A 1 -1.50 -11.10 0.04
N LYS A 2 -1.12 -10.94 1.30
CA LYS A 2 -2.05 -10.73 2.39
C LYS A 2 -2.01 -9.26 2.77
N ILE A 3 -3.20 -8.66 2.92
CA ILE A 3 -3.38 -7.32 3.45
C ILE A 3 -3.35 -7.44 4.98
N GLU A 4 -2.45 -6.75 5.67
CA GLU A 4 -2.30 -6.84 7.12
C GLU A 4 -3.00 -5.70 7.87
N GLU A 5 -2.39 -4.51 7.87
CA GLU A 5 -2.83 -3.37 8.67
C GLU A 5 -2.49 -2.03 7.98
N ILE A 6 -3.15 -0.97 8.43
CA ILE A 6 -2.83 0.41 8.01
C ILE A 6 -1.57 0.82 8.78
N ASP A 7 -0.51 1.13 8.04
CA ASP A 7 0.76 1.61 8.59
C ASP A 7 0.74 3.12 8.81
N ASN A 8 0.18 3.86 7.84
CA ASN A 8 -0.02 5.30 7.95
C ASN A 8 -1.34 5.74 7.29
N CYS A 9 -1.90 6.84 7.80
CA CYS A 9 -3.06 7.51 7.22
C CYS A 9 -2.81 9.02 7.23
N ASP A 10 -2.69 9.62 6.04
CA ASP A 10 -2.57 11.06 5.87
C ASP A 10 -3.93 11.66 5.55
N ASP A 11 -4.34 12.66 6.33
CA ASP A 11 -5.59 13.39 6.15
C ASP A 11 -5.32 14.71 5.41
N LEU A 12 -5.85 14.81 4.18
CA LEU A 12 -5.68 15.93 3.24
C LEU A 12 -7.06 16.56 2.95
N ASP A 13 -7.79 16.91 4.00
CA ASP A 13 -9.13 17.51 3.97
C ASP A 13 -10.20 16.61 3.32
N ASP A 14 -10.36 16.68 2.00
CA ASP A 14 -11.34 15.89 1.24
C ASP A 14 -10.80 14.53 0.78
N ILE A 15 -9.50 14.30 0.96
CA ILE A 15 -8.81 13.07 0.60
C ILE A 15 -8.11 12.49 1.81
N LYS A 16 -8.35 11.20 2.09
CA LYS A 16 -7.55 10.42 3.04
C LYS A 16 -6.68 9.41 2.32
N VAL A 17 -5.39 9.39 2.59
CA VAL A 17 -4.42 8.49 1.94
C VAL A 17 -3.93 7.46 2.93
N PHE A 18 -4.17 6.18 2.63
CA PHE A 18 -3.81 5.05 3.47
C PHE A 18 -2.62 4.30 2.86
N ALA A 19 -1.54 4.20 3.63
CA ALA A 19 -0.45 3.26 3.37
C ALA A 19 -0.75 1.95 4.13
N ILE A 20 -0.87 0.84 3.41
CA ILE A 20 -1.30 -0.44 3.97
C ILE A 20 -0.20 -1.48 3.78
N LEU A 21 0.24 -2.07 4.89
CA LEU A 21 1.24 -3.13 4.92
C LEU A 21 0.72 -4.40 4.23
N VAL A 22 1.56 -4.99 3.38
CA VAL A 22 1.28 -6.29 2.76
C VAL A 22 2.37 -7.32 3.05
N THR A 23 1.94 -8.56 3.29
CA THR A 23 2.80 -9.72 3.54
C THR A 23 2.55 -10.82 2.51
N ASP A 24 3.22 -11.96 2.66
CA ASP A 24 3.21 -13.06 1.69
C ASP A 24 3.59 -12.57 0.27
N VAL A 25 4.54 -11.66 0.22
CA VAL A 25 5.02 -11.01 -1.01
C VAL A 25 5.72 -12.06 -1.89
N PRO A 26 5.33 -12.22 -3.16
CA PRO A 26 5.96 -13.17 -4.07
C PRO A 26 7.48 -12.98 -4.13
N SER A 27 8.22 -14.09 -4.13
CA SER A 27 9.69 -14.11 -4.05
C SER A 27 10.39 -13.26 -5.11
N LYS A 28 9.77 -13.08 -6.29
CA LYS A 28 10.30 -12.20 -7.34
C LYS A 28 10.39 -10.74 -6.89
N TYR A 29 9.44 -10.22 -6.13
CA TYR A 29 9.44 -8.84 -5.62
C TYR A 29 10.35 -8.70 -4.40
N VAL A 30 10.39 -9.72 -3.54
CA VAL A 30 11.39 -9.80 -2.46
C VAL A 30 12.81 -9.73 -3.02
N ALA A 31 13.09 -10.42 -4.12
CA ALA A 31 14.38 -10.36 -4.78
C ALA A 31 14.68 -8.99 -5.40
N GLN A 32 13.66 -8.26 -5.89
CA GLN A 32 13.82 -6.88 -6.36
C GLN A 32 14.14 -5.92 -5.20
N ALA A 33 13.40 -5.98 -4.10
CA ALA A 33 13.66 -5.17 -2.91
C ALA A 33 15.06 -5.43 -2.32
N LYS A 34 15.50 -6.70 -2.26
CA LYS A 34 16.87 -7.04 -1.84
C LYS A 34 17.95 -6.46 -2.76
N LYS A 35 17.67 -6.24 -4.05
CA LYS A 35 18.61 -5.56 -4.97
C LYS A 35 18.62 -4.06 -4.74
N ILE A 36 17.46 -3.47 -4.40
CA ILE A 36 17.31 -2.05 -4.09
C ILE A 36 18.04 -1.70 -2.80
N ASP A 37 17.78 -2.46 -1.72
CA ASP A 37 18.16 -2.06 -0.35
C ASP A 37 19.34 -2.88 0.22
N GLY A 38 19.73 -3.95 -0.47
CA GLY A 38 20.87 -4.77 -0.11
C GLY A 38 20.81 -5.28 1.33
N LYS A 39 21.78 -4.88 2.14
CA LYS A 39 21.90 -5.29 3.56
C LYS A 39 20.87 -4.64 4.48
N TYR A 40 20.19 -3.59 4.03
CA TYR A 40 19.19 -2.87 4.82
C TYR A 40 17.76 -3.34 4.54
N TYR A 41 17.59 -4.28 3.59
CA TYR A 41 16.31 -4.88 3.27
C TYR A 41 15.54 -5.31 4.52
N LYS A 42 14.26 -4.95 4.56
CA LYS A 42 13.29 -5.45 5.54
C LYS A 42 12.04 -5.96 4.86
N GLU A 43 11.40 -6.96 5.48
CA GLU A 43 10.22 -7.61 4.91
C GLU A 43 8.93 -6.82 5.13
N ASP A 44 8.91 -5.91 6.10
CA ASP A 44 7.78 -5.08 6.52
C ASP A 44 7.70 -3.73 5.80
N CYS A 45 8.45 -3.53 4.71
CA CYS A 45 8.45 -2.28 3.95
C CYS A 45 7.65 -2.34 2.63
N PHE A 46 6.85 -3.38 2.42
CA PHE A 46 5.98 -3.51 1.26
C PHE A 46 4.56 -3.03 1.56
N GLY A 47 3.93 -2.37 0.59
CA GLY A 47 2.53 -2.00 0.77
C GLY A 47 1.77 -1.65 -0.50
N ILE A 48 0.51 -1.32 -0.28
CA ILE A 48 -0.41 -0.72 -1.25
C ILE A 48 -0.87 0.62 -0.69
N GLU A 49 -0.93 1.64 -1.54
CA GLU A 49 -1.49 2.94 -1.18
C GLU A 49 -2.89 3.10 -1.78
N ILE A 50 -3.84 3.53 -0.94
CA ILE A 50 -5.24 3.75 -1.33
C ILE A 50 -5.64 5.14 -0.86
N SER A 51 -6.23 5.94 -1.74
CA SER A 51 -6.87 7.21 -1.40
C SER A 51 -8.39 7.03 -1.34
N TYR A 52 -9.00 7.61 -0.30
CA TYR A 52 -10.44 7.80 -0.20
C TYR A 52 -10.77 9.26 -0.50
N HIS A 53 -11.58 9.48 -1.52
CA HIS A 53 -12.10 10.78 -1.94
C HIS A 53 -13.51 10.93 -1.37
N ALA A 54 -13.69 11.78 -0.35
CA ALA A 54 -14.93 11.90 0.41
C ALA A 54 -16.06 12.57 -0.38
N ASP A 55 -15.72 13.46 -1.30
CA ASP A 55 -16.63 14.17 -2.19
C ASP A 55 -17.29 13.24 -3.22
N GLU A 56 -16.53 12.26 -3.73
CA GLU A 56 -16.99 11.24 -4.68
C GLU A 56 -17.44 9.93 -4.02
N ASP A 57 -17.25 9.79 -2.71
CA ASP A 57 -17.37 8.53 -1.95
C ASP A 57 -16.65 7.36 -2.65
N LYS A 58 -15.38 7.57 -2.99
CA LYS A 58 -14.62 6.67 -3.87
C LYS A 58 -13.25 6.30 -3.33
N TYR A 59 -12.90 5.03 -3.47
CA TYR A 59 -11.57 4.51 -3.19
C TYR A 59 -10.78 4.38 -4.49
N VAL A 60 -9.57 4.94 -4.51
CA VAL A 60 -8.65 4.91 -5.64
C VAL A 60 -7.35 4.26 -5.19
N ILE A 61 -6.88 3.28 -5.95
CA ILE A 61 -5.60 2.63 -5.68
C ILE A 61 -4.52 3.41 -6.40
N SER A 62 -3.52 3.86 -5.66
CA SER A 62 -2.39 4.56 -6.21
C SER A 62 -1.58 3.66 -7.13
N SER A 63 -1.06 4.25 -8.19
CA SER A 63 -0.15 3.55 -9.09
C SER A 63 0.82 4.50 -9.77
N GLU A 64 2.06 4.04 -9.97
CA GLU A 64 3.07 4.76 -10.75
C GLU A 64 3.47 3.90 -11.96
N TYR A 65 3.21 4.38 -13.17
CA TYR A 65 3.43 3.61 -14.41
C TYR A 65 2.78 2.20 -14.37
N ASP A 66 1.51 2.13 -13.95
CA ASP A 66 0.70 0.90 -13.80
C ASP A 66 1.16 -0.07 -12.69
N LYS A 67 2.11 0.34 -11.84
CA LYS A 67 2.63 -0.44 -10.72
C LYS A 67 1.91 -0.06 -9.43
N GLN A 68 1.43 -1.04 -8.67
CA GLN A 68 0.58 -0.80 -7.50
C GLN A 68 1.21 -1.22 -6.17
N LEU A 69 2.20 -2.12 -6.21
CA LEU A 69 2.95 -2.53 -5.03
C LEU A 69 4.13 -1.56 -4.85
N TYR A 70 4.31 -0.99 -3.67
CA TYR A 70 5.52 -0.26 -3.34
C TYR A 70 6.43 -1.05 -2.41
N TYR A 71 7.71 -0.70 -2.41
CA TYR A 71 8.68 -1.01 -1.38
C TYR A 71 9.35 0.29 -0.92
N VAL A 72 9.38 0.58 0.37
CA VAL A 72 10.10 1.74 0.92
C VAL A 72 11.50 1.31 1.34
N ASP A 73 12.54 1.94 0.77
CA ASP A 73 13.93 1.62 1.12
C ASP A 73 14.37 2.26 2.45
N PHE A 74 15.57 1.90 2.93
CA PHE A 74 16.13 2.44 4.17
C PHE A 74 16.22 3.98 4.22
N ASN A 75 16.28 4.66 3.08
CA ASN A 75 16.35 6.12 3.02
C ASN A 75 14.95 6.76 2.96
N GLY A 76 13.88 5.96 2.97
CA GLY A 76 12.50 6.42 2.83
C GLY A 76 12.05 6.64 1.39
N ASN A 77 12.82 6.19 0.38
CA ASN A 77 12.39 6.32 -1.01
C ASN A 77 11.40 5.21 -1.36
N TRP A 78 10.35 5.59 -2.08
CA TRP A 78 9.34 4.67 -2.57
C TRP A 78 9.76 4.07 -3.91
N HIS A 79 9.70 2.75 -4.01
CA HIS A 79 10.01 1.99 -5.22
C HIS A 79 8.78 1.21 -5.66
N TRP A 80 8.14 1.64 -6.75
CA TRP A 80 6.98 0.97 -7.31
C TRP A 80 7.40 -0.25 -8.13
N LEU A 81 6.80 -1.39 -7.79
CA LEU A 81 7.08 -2.72 -8.35
C LEU A 81 5.92 -3.19 -9.23
N ASP A 82 6.24 -3.97 -10.26
CA ASP A 82 5.33 -4.44 -11.32
C ASP A 82 4.32 -5.50 -10.83
N TYR A 83 3.56 -5.18 -9.78
CA TYR A 83 2.43 -5.96 -9.31
C TYR A 83 1.14 -5.19 -9.47
N THR A 84 0.13 -5.88 -9.98
CA THR A 84 -1.25 -5.43 -10.00
C THR A 84 -2.03 -6.30 -9.03
N PHE A 85 -2.64 -5.67 -8.03
CA PHE A 85 -3.42 -6.40 -7.04
C PHE A 85 -4.69 -7.00 -7.68
N THR A 86 -5.03 -8.20 -7.27
CA THR A 86 -6.29 -8.86 -7.62
C THR A 86 -7.46 -8.11 -7.01
N GLN A 87 -8.67 -8.28 -7.56
CA GLN A 87 -9.85 -7.61 -7.00
C GLN A 87 -10.08 -7.98 -5.53
N ALA A 88 -9.87 -9.24 -5.14
CA ALA A 88 -10.02 -9.68 -3.76
C ALA A 88 -9.06 -9.00 -2.78
N GLU A 89 -7.80 -8.77 -3.17
CA GLU A 89 -6.82 -8.06 -2.34
C GLU A 89 -7.18 -6.57 -2.23
N LYS A 90 -7.65 -5.97 -3.32
CA LYS A 90 -8.12 -4.58 -3.36
C LYS A 90 -9.31 -4.37 -2.44
N ASP A 91 -10.30 -5.26 -2.53
CA ASP A 91 -11.49 -5.23 -1.68
C ASP A 91 -11.10 -5.38 -0.20
N ALA A 92 -10.17 -6.29 0.13
CA ALA A 92 -9.69 -6.46 1.49
C ALA A 92 -9.01 -5.20 2.05
N ALA A 93 -8.20 -4.51 1.24
CA ALA A 93 -7.56 -3.26 1.61
C ALA A 93 -8.58 -2.12 1.79
N ILE A 94 -9.56 -2.00 0.89
CA ILE A 94 -10.64 -1.01 1.01
C ILE A 94 -11.50 -1.26 2.27
N GLU A 95 -11.82 -2.52 2.59
CA GLU A 95 -12.56 -2.84 3.81
C GLU A 95 -11.79 -2.47 5.09
N LEU A 96 -10.46 -2.50 5.04
CA LEU A 96 -9.62 -2.01 6.14
C LEU A 96 -9.72 -0.49 6.29
N CYS A 97 -9.61 0.27 5.18
CA CYS A 97 -9.79 1.71 5.18
C CYS A 97 -11.17 2.12 5.71
N LYS A 98 -12.24 1.47 5.25
CA LYS A 98 -13.62 1.75 5.72
C LYS A 98 -13.77 1.57 7.23
N LYS A 99 -13.21 0.49 7.78
CA LYS A 99 -13.26 0.23 9.23
C LYS A 99 -12.53 1.31 10.01
N ASP A 100 -11.45 1.86 9.46
CA ASP A 100 -10.69 2.91 10.11
C ASP A 100 -11.45 4.24 10.11
N LEU A 101 -12.02 4.62 8.96
CA LEU A 101 -12.88 5.80 8.84
C LEU A 101 -14.09 5.76 9.80
N GLN A 102 -14.65 4.58 10.04
CA GLN A 102 -15.77 4.41 10.97
C GLN A 102 -15.39 4.58 12.45
N LYS A 103 -14.11 4.43 12.83
CA LYS A 103 -13.67 4.66 14.22
C LYS A 103 -13.60 6.15 14.55
N GLU A 104 -13.46 6.99 13.54
CA GLU A 104 -13.36 8.44 13.69
C GLU A 104 -14.72 9.15 13.73
N ALA A 105 -15.81 8.46 13.36
CA ALA A 105 -17.19 8.96 13.35
C ALA A 105 -17.89 8.80 14.71
#